data_AF-A0ABD1FG85-F1
#
_entry.id   AF-A0ABD1FG85-F1
#
_cell.length_a   1.000
_cell.length_b   1.000
_cell.length_c   1.000
_cell.angle_alpha   90.00
_cell.angle_beta   90.00
_cell.angle_gamma   90.00
#
_symmetry.space_group_name_H-M   'P 1'
#
loop_
_entity.id
_entity.type
_entity.pdbx_description
1 polymer ?
#
loop_
_entity_poly.entity_id
_entity_poly.type
_entity_poly.pdbx_seq_one_letter_code
_entity_poly.pdbx_strand_id
1 'polypeptide(L)'
;MESQMESEATVPNIKRDAPNILITGTPGVGKSTLCRKLSEITGMRWLEISKIAKENNCLEEYDELYKCPILDEDKLLDGLEGVICNGGNIVDYHSCEFFPGKTLESLNRDPFLI
;
A
#
# COMPACT_ATOMS: atom_id res chain seq x y z
N MET A 1 12.68 23.54 29.89
CA MET A 1 12.13 24.35 28.78
C MET A 1 13.29 24.46 27.81
N GLU A 2 13.41 23.65 26.77
CA GLU A 2 12.40 23.29 25.77
C GLU A 2 12.11 21.78 25.69
N SER A 3 10.99 21.52 25.04
CA SER A 3 10.23 20.28 24.91
C SER A 3 10.23 19.80 23.47
N GLN A 4 9.83 18.53 23.29
CA GLN A 4 9.40 17.84 22.06
C GLN A 4 10.57 17.19 21.31
N MET A 5 10.82 15.87 21.41
CA MET A 5 9.96 14.70 21.14
C MET A 5 9.54 14.62 19.68
N GLU A 6 10.48 14.26 18.81
CA GLU A 6 10.20 13.64 17.52
C GLU A 6 9.93 12.15 17.77
N SER A 7 8.66 11.75 17.70
CA SER A 7 8.26 10.35 17.77
C SER A 7 8.54 9.68 16.42
N GLU A 8 9.74 9.13 16.27
CA GLU A 8 10.04 8.18 15.21
C GLU A 8 9.14 6.96 15.40
N ALA A 9 8.23 6.69 14.47
CA ALA A 9 7.34 5.54 14.52
C ALA A 9 8.20 4.25 14.51
N THR A 10 8.48 3.71 15.70
CA THR A 10 9.17 2.43 15.85
C THR A 10 8.24 1.33 15.40
N VAL A 11 8.25 1.01 14.10
CA VAL A 11 7.52 -0.13 13.55
C VAL A 11 8.08 -1.39 14.24
N PRO A 12 7.27 -2.15 14.99
CA PRO A 12 7.74 -3.35 15.66
C PRO A 12 8.34 -4.30 14.63
N ASN A 13 9.44 -4.96 14.99
CA ASN A 13 10.08 -5.97 14.14
C ASN A 13 9.21 -7.23 14.11
N ILE A 14 8.13 -7.20 13.34
CA ILE A 14 7.17 -8.29 13.22
C ILE A 14 7.83 -9.39 12.40
N LYS A 15 8.03 -10.55 13.03
CA LYS A 15 8.51 -11.76 12.36
C LYS A 15 7.38 -12.25 11.43
N ARG A 16 7.56 -12.10 10.12
CA ARG A 16 6.58 -12.52 9.10
C ARG A 16 7.03 -13.85 8.49
N ASP A 17 6.09 -14.76 8.28
CA ASP A 17 6.38 -16.07 7.66
C ASP A 17 6.50 -15.99 6.13
N ALA A 18 6.01 -14.90 5.51
CA ALA A 18 6.09 -14.65 4.08
C ALA A 18 6.20 -13.14 3.77
N PRO A 19 6.84 -12.72 2.66
CA PRO A 19 7.00 -11.32 2.31
C PRO A 19 5.68 -10.69 1.86
N ASN A 20 5.62 -9.35 1.87
CA ASN A 20 4.60 -8.59 1.16
C ASN A 20 5.24 -7.92 -0.06
N ILE A 21 4.62 -8.08 -1.22
CA ILE A 21 5.12 -7.57 -2.50
C ILE A 21 4.28 -6.37 -2.92
N LEU A 22 4.89 -5.19 -3.06
CA LEU A 22 4.23 -4.02 -3.64
C LEU A 22 4.42 -4.02 -5.15
N ILE A 23 3.31 -3.99 -5.89
CA ILE A 23 3.26 -3.77 -7.33
C ILE A 23 2.74 -2.36 -7.55
N THR A 24 3.64 -1.48 -7.98
CA THR A 24 3.36 -0.08 -8.30
C THR A 24 3.72 0.24 -9.75
N GLY A 25 3.31 1.42 -10.22
CA GLY A 25 3.45 1.89 -11.59
C GLY A 25 2.22 2.68 -12.03
N THR A 26 2.35 3.39 -13.14
CA THR A 26 1.28 4.25 -13.66
C THR A 26 -0.03 3.48 -13.92
N PRO A 27 -1.20 4.11 -13.73
CA PRO A 27 -2.48 3.50 -14.11
C PRO A 27 -2.48 3.03 -15.57
N GLY A 28 -3.08 1.87 -15.85
CA GLY A 28 -3.20 1.33 -17.22
C GLY A 28 -2.08 0.39 -17.70
N VAL A 29 -0.95 0.25 -16.97
CA VAL A 29 0.18 -0.62 -17.37
C VAL A 29 -0.05 -2.13 -17.17
N GLY A 30 -1.23 -2.53 -16.68
CA GLY A 30 -1.58 -3.94 -16.49
C GLY A 30 -1.19 -4.55 -15.14
N LYS A 31 -0.94 -3.73 -14.10
CA LYS A 31 -0.63 -4.19 -12.73
C LYS A 31 -1.61 -5.26 -12.23
N SER A 32 -2.92 -5.00 -12.34
CA SER A 32 -3.93 -5.93 -11.86
C SER A 32 -3.93 -7.27 -12.61
N THR A 33 -3.51 -7.29 -13.88
CA THR A 33 -3.30 -8.55 -14.63
C THR A 33 -2.09 -9.31 -14.09
N LEU A 34 -1.01 -8.62 -13.76
CA LEU A 34 0.19 -9.19 -13.15
C LEU A 34 -0.10 -9.72 -11.73
N CYS A 35 -0.76 -8.93 -10.89
CA CYS A 35 -1.12 -9.30 -9.51
C CYS A 35 -2.00 -10.55 -9.46
N ARG A 36 -2.99 -10.64 -10.36
CA ARG A 36 -3.84 -11.84 -10.47
C ARG A 36 -3.01 -13.09 -10.78
N LYS A 37 -2.18 -13.04 -11.81
CA LYS A 37 -1.32 -14.19 -12.19
C LYS A 37 -0.33 -14.55 -11.07
N LEU A 38 0.27 -13.55 -10.42
CA LEU A 38 1.15 -13.78 -9.28
C LEU A 38 0.41 -14.49 -8.16
N SER A 39 -0.79 -14.05 -7.80
CA SER A 39 -1.60 -14.68 -6.74
C SER A 39 -1.94 -16.14 -7.05
N GLU A 40 -2.25 -16.46 -8.31
CA GLU A 40 -2.54 -17.82 -8.77
C GLU A 40 -1.30 -18.75 -8.69
N ILE A 41 -0.12 -18.21 -8.97
CA ILE A 41 1.15 -18.97 -8.98
C ILE A 41 1.71 -19.15 -7.57
N THR A 42 1.71 -18.09 -6.75
CA THR A 42 2.36 -18.07 -5.44
C THR A 42 1.43 -18.46 -4.30
N GLY A 43 0.11 -18.42 -4.51
CA GLY A 43 -0.90 -18.57 -3.45
C GLY A 43 -1.00 -17.36 -2.52
N MET A 44 -0.29 -16.26 -2.82
CA MET A 44 -0.33 -15.04 -2.02
C MET A 44 -1.65 -14.30 -2.19
N ARG A 45 -2.06 -13.58 -1.15
CA ARG A 45 -3.31 -12.80 -1.17
C ARG A 45 -3.13 -11.52 -1.98
N TRP A 46 -3.92 -11.34 -3.03
CA TRP A 46 -3.96 -10.07 -3.76
C TRP A 46 -4.84 -9.03 -3.03
N LEU A 47 -4.26 -7.86 -2.76
CA LEU A 47 -4.90 -6.69 -2.18
C LEU A 47 -4.92 -5.56 -3.22
N GLU A 48 -6.11 -5.24 -3.71
CA GLU A 48 -6.33 -4.08 -4.59
C GLU A 48 -6.67 -2.85 -3.74
N ILE A 49 -5.66 -2.01 -3.46
CA ILE A 49 -5.78 -0.94 -2.46
C ILE A 49 -6.87 0.08 -2.84
N SER A 50 -6.97 0.44 -4.12
CA SER A 50 -8.02 1.36 -4.60
C SER A 50 -9.45 0.84 -4.38
N LYS A 51 -9.62 -0.49 -4.37
CA LYS A 51 -10.91 -1.12 -4.10
C LYS A 51 -11.18 -1.19 -2.60
N ILE A 52 -10.17 -1.58 -1.81
CA ILE A 52 -10.23 -1.61 -0.35
C ILE A 52 -10.56 -0.22 0.22
N ALA A 53 -9.94 0.83 -0.30
CA ALA A 53 -10.22 2.21 0.09
C ALA A 53 -11.69 2.60 -0.14
N LYS A 54 -12.27 2.19 -1.28
CA LYS A 54 -13.69 2.42 -1.58
C LYS A 54 -14.61 1.64 -0.65
N GLU A 55 -14.31 0.36 -0.42
CA GLU A 55 -15.14 -0.52 0.43
C GLU A 55 -15.12 -0.09 1.91
N ASN A 56 -13.99 0.43 2.40
CA ASN A 56 -13.83 0.90 3.77
C ASN A 56 -14.20 2.39 3.96
N ASN A 57 -14.75 3.04 2.95
CA ASN A 57 -15.08 4.48 2.96
C ASN A 57 -13.87 5.33 3.41
N CYS A 58 -12.68 5.02 2.89
CA CYS A 58 -11.46 5.80 3.10
C CYS A 58 -11.37 6.96 2.10
N LEU A 59 -12.47 7.34 1.45
CA LEU A 59 -12.49 8.47 0.51
C LEU A 59 -13.19 9.63 1.21
N GLU A 60 -12.47 10.74 1.36
CA GLU A 60 -12.98 12.00 1.91
C GLU A 60 -13.65 12.86 0.82
N GLU A 61 -13.81 14.16 1.11
CA GLU A 61 -14.38 15.13 0.19
C GLU A 61 -13.65 15.16 -1.16
N TYR A 62 -14.42 15.44 -2.19
CA TYR A 62 -13.94 15.47 -3.56
C TYR A 62 -13.08 16.71 -3.79
N ASP A 63 -11.86 16.51 -4.30
CA ASP A 63 -11.01 17.60 -4.74
C ASP A 63 -11.52 18.12 -6.10
N GLU A 64 -12.11 19.31 -6.10
CA GLU A 64 -12.64 19.99 -7.28
C GLU A 64 -11.55 20.36 -8.32
N LEU A 65 -10.30 20.56 -7.88
CA LEU A 65 -9.18 20.93 -8.73
C LEU A 65 -8.66 19.72 -9.52
N TYR A 66 -8.49 18.59 -8.84
CA TYR A 66 -7.97 17.35 -9.44
C TYR A 66 -9.05 16.37 -9.88
N LYS A 67 -10.33 16.68 -9.61
CA LYS A 67 -11.49 15.89 -9.97
C LYS A 67 -11.43 14.45 -9.44
N CYS A 68 -10.91 14.26 -8.23
CA CYS A 68 -10.81 12.96 -7.58
C CYS A 68 -11.15 13.04 -6.08
N PRO A 69 -11.69 11.96 -5.48
CA PRO A 69 -11.84 11.88 -4.03
C PRO A 69 -10.48 11.92 -3.35
N ILE A 70 -10.36 12.68 -2.26
CA ILE A 70 -9.18 12.66 -1.39
C ILE A 70 -9.17 11.34 -0.63
N LEU A 71 -8.01 10.69 -0.52
CA LEU A 71 -7.87 9.43 0.21
C LEU A 71 -7.50 9.73 1.67
N ASP A 72 -8.29 9.23 2.60
CA ASP A 72 -7.95 9.14 4.03
C ASP A 72 -6.92 8.02 4.21
N GLU A 73 -5.67 8.46 4.20
CA GLU A 73 -4.46 7.66 4.26
C GLU A 73 -4.32 6.92 5.60
N ASP A 74 -4.55 7.60 6.72
CA ASP A 74 -4.42 6.99 8.06
C ASP A 74 -5.45 5.87 8.25
N LYS A 75 -6.71 6.12 7.88
CA LYS A 75 -7.78 5.13 7.99
C LYS A 75 -7.54 3.91 7.10
N LEU A 76 -6.94 4.12 5.93
CA LEU A 76 -6.56 3.02 5.04
C LEU A 76 -5.43 2.17 5.64
N LEU A 77 -4.40 2.79 6.24
CA LEU A 77 -3.32 2.07 6.92
C LEU A 77 -3.85 1.25 8.09
N ASP A 78 -4.69 1.83 8.93
CA ASP A 78 -5.31 1.15 10.08
C ASP A 78 -6.11 -0.08 9.63
N GLY A 79 -6.87 0.05 8.54
CA GLY A 79 -7.63 -1.06 7.96
C GLY A 79 -6.76 -2.17 7.36
N LEU A 80 -5.53 -1.84 6.93
CA LEU A 80 -4.60 -2.77 6.30
C LEU A 80 -3.61 -3.40 7.28
N GLU A 81 -3.37 -2.78 8.43
CA GLU A 81 -2.32 -3.17 9.39
C GLU A 81 -2.42 -4.65 9.74
N GLY A 82 -3.59 -5.13 10.14
CA GLY A 82 -3.78 -6.53 10.52
C GLY A 82 -3.49 -7.53 9.38
N VAL A 83 -3.78 -7.15 8.13
CA VAL A 83 -3.55 -8.03 6.96
C VAL A 83 -2.08 -8.02 6.55
N ILE A 84 -1.47 -6.84 6.52
CA ILE A 84 -0.08 -6.62 6.12
C ILE A 84 0.90 -7.21 7.15
N CYS A 85 0.56 -7.14 8.45
CA CYS A 85 1.36 -7.72 9.52
C CYS A 85 1.53 -9.24 9.39
N ASN A 86 0.56 -9.95 8.81
CA ASN A 86 0.65 -11.40 8.63
C ASN A 86 1.60 -11.84 7.50
N GLY A 87 1.99 -10.92 6.61
CA GLY A 87 2.81 -11.27 5.43
C GLY A 87 2.03 -12.03 4.34
N GLY A 88 2.68 -12.35 3.23
CA GLY A 88 2.10 -13.15 2.16
C GLY A 88 1.13 -12.42 1.24
N ASN A 89 1.23 -11.09 1.15
CA ASN A 89 0.32 -10.27 0.35
C ASN A 89 0.98 -9.71 -0.92
N ILE A 90 0.21 -9.60 -2.00
CA ILE A 90 0.52 -8.81 -3.19
C ILE A 90 -0.31 -7.54 -3.12
N VAL A 91 0.33 -6.40 -2.96
CA VAL A 91 -0.29 -5.08 -2.81
C VAL A 91 -0.27 -4.37 -4.16
N ASP A 92 -1.44 -4.13 -4.77
CA ASP A 92 -1.61 -3.36 -6.00
C ASP A 92 -2.00 -1.93 -5.65
N TYR A 93 -1.04 -1.01 -5.78
CA TYR A 93 -1.28 0.41 -5.54
C TYR A 93 -0.39 1.27 -6.43
N HIS A 94 -0.85 2.47 -6.77
CA HIS A 94 -0.18 3.32 -7.76
C HIS A 94 0.89 4.26 -7.16
N SER A 95 0.94 4.39 -5.84
CA SER A 95 1.94 5.20 -5.12
C SER A 95 2.68 4.35 -4.09
N CYS A 96 3.99 4.52 -3.96
CA CYS A 96 4.82 3.78 -3.00
C CYS A 96 5.19 4.57 -1.74
N GLU A 97 4.95 5.89 -1.74
CA GLU A 97 5.33 6.81 -0.66
C GLU A 97 4.53 6.59 0.64
N PHE A 98 3.43 5.85 0.53
CA PHE A 98 2.44 5.65 1.58
C PHE A 98 2.80 4.57 2.60
N PHE A 99 3.67 3.61 2.26
CA PHE A 99 3.97 2.50 3.15
C PHE A 99 5.27 2.74 3.93
N PRO A 100 5.30 2.51 5.26
CA PRO A 100 6.53 2.64 6.03
C PRO A 100 7.60 1.68 5.50
N GLY A 101 8.83 2.18 5.33
CA GLY A 101 9.92 1.55 4.55
C GLY A 101 10.43 0.16 5.02
N LYS A 102 9.78 -0.47 6.00
CA LYS A 102 10.08 -1.82 6.50
C LYS A 102 8.96 -2.84 6.28
N THR A 103 7.89 -2.45 5.58
CA THR A 103 6.65 -3.22 5.51
C THR A 103 6.46 -3.97 4.18
N LEU A 104 7.05 -3.47 3.09
CA LEU A 104 6.88 -4.00 1.74
C LEU A 104 8.22 -4.12 1.00
N GLU A 105 8.38 -5.19 0.22
CA GLU A 105 9.41 -5.28 -0.81
C GLU A 105 8.82 -4.76 -2.13
N SER A 106 9.42 -3.73 -2.73
CA SER A 106 8.94 -3.11 -3.96
C SER A 106 9.58 -3.75 -5.19
N LEU A 107 8.77 -4.18 -6.15
CA LEU A 107 9.23 -4.59 -7.48
C LEU A 107 8.93 -3.46 -8.46
N ASN A 108 9.85 -2.50 -8.57
CA ASN A 108 9.76 -1.45 -9.59
C ASN A 108 10.23 -2.01 -10.95
N ARG A 109 9.38 -1.84 -11.98
CA ARG A 109 9.70 -2.16 -13.37
C ARG A 109 9.66 -0.91 -14.26
N ASP A 110 10.04 0.25 -13.73
CA ASP A 110 10.12 1.49 -14.51
C ASP A 110 11.45 2.24 -14.25
N PRO A 111 12.31 2.44 -15.27
CA PRO A 111 13.59 3.14 -15.13
C PRO A 111 13.50 4.68 -15.09
N PHE A 112 12.31 5.29 -14.98
CA PHE A 112 12.11 6.74 -15.12
C PHE A 112 11.41 7.45 -13.95
N LEU A 113 11.71 7.09 -12.69
CA LEU A 113 11.29 7.90 -11.54
C LEU A 113 12.53 8.48 -10.84
N ILE A 114 12.71 9.80 -11.00
CA ILE A 114 13.55 10.69 -10.18
C ILE A 114 12.62 11.30 -9.13
#